data_AF-A0A958FI80-F1
#
_entry.id   AF-A0A958FI80-F1
#
_cell.length_a   1.000
_cell.length_b   1.000
_cell.length_c   1.000
_cell.angle_alpha   90.00
_cell.angle_beta   90.00
_cell.angle_gamma   90.00
#
_symmetry.space_group_name_H-M   'P 1'
#
loop_
_entity.id
_entity.type
_entity.pdbx_description
1 polymer ?
#
loop_
_entity_poly.entity_id
_entity_poly.type
_entity_poly.pdbx_seq_one_letter_code
_entity_poly.pdbx_strand_id
1 'polypeptide(L)'
;HIKTAQDFLEELHALGIAGREEVYERKRPYFRYGLLQRKIAIELDLTSLQNNGLSAQQLDLKIREQKDAGALFATANNAPALSAVSVFTGEGRKRKERRISLTSAQGRFLYHLPFPNAAFLSIQDILQKAGIEMDYLAEILDIVNILTQLGVIEVNSN
;
A
#
# COMPACT_ATOMS: atom_id res chain seq x y z
N HIS A 1 23.70 5.18 21.39
CA HIS A 1 22.78 6.16 20.78
C HIS A 1 23.45 7.40 20.16
N ILE A 2 24.76 7.66 20.35
CA ILE A 2 25.45 8.84 19.76
C ILE A 2 25.52 8.76 18.23
N LYS A 3 25.74 7.57 17.66
CA LYS A 3 25.85 7.35 16.21
C LYS A 3 24.61 7.86 15.45
N THR A 4 23.42 7.55 15.95
CA THR A 4 22.14 7.95 15.35
C THR A 4 21.93 9.47 15.31
N ALA A 5 22.37 10.19 16.34
CA ALA A 5 22.26 11.65 16.38
C ALA A 5 23.26 12.32 15.43
N GLN A 6 24.47 11.75 15.31
CA GLN A 6 25.46 12.23 14.35
C GLN A 6 25.00 11.99 12.92
N ASP A 7 24.49 10.79 12.60
CA ASP A 7 23.97 10.46 11.27
C ASP A 7 22.85 11.43 10.86
N PHE A 8 21.94 11.77 11.78
CA PHE A 8 20.86 12.74 11.55
C PHE A 8 21.37 14.17 11.25
N LEU A 9 22.39 14.63 11.99
CA LEU A 9 22.98 15.95 11.79
C LEU A 9 23.77 16.05 10.47
N GLU A 10 24.41 14.95 10.06
CA GLU A 10 25.07 14.84 8.76
C GLU A 10 24.05 14.86 7.60
N GLU A 11 22.91 14.20 7.74
CA GLU A 11 21.82 14.27 6.76
C GLU A 11 21.24 15.69 6.64
N LEU A 12 21.00 16.36 7.78
CA LEU A 12 20.56 17.76 7.77
C LEU A 12 21.60 18.71 7.15
N HIS A 13 22.89 18.40 7.30
CA HIS A 13 23.95 19.13 6.62
C HIS A 13 23.95 18.89 5.11
N ALA A 14 23.80 17.63 4.68
CA ALA A 14 23.70 17.26 3.27
C ALA A 14 22.48 17.91 2.58
N LEU A 15 21.38 18.08 3.31
CA LEU A 15 20.18 18.79 2.85
C LEU A 15 20.31 20.33 2.91
N GLY A 16 21.45 20.86 3.37
CA GLY A 16 21.69 22.30 3.50
C GLY A 16 20.87 23.00 4.59
N ILE A 17 20.25 22.23 5.50
CA ILE A 17 19.44 22.73 6.62
C ILE A 17 20.35 23.11 7.80
N ALA A 18 21.40 22.33 8.03
CA ALA A 18 22.40 22.58 9.07
C ALA A 18 23.78 22.90 8.47
N GLY A 19 24.49 23.82 9.11
CA GLY A 19 25.88 24.10 8.85
C GLY A 19 26.73 23.22 9.75
N ARG A 20 27.91 22.84 9.26
CA ARG A 20 28.88 22.05 10.00
C ARG A 20 30.20 22.80 10.02
N GLU A 21 30.71 23.06 11.22
CA GLU A 21 32.04 23.63 11.43
C GLU A 21 32.90 22.66 12.23
N GLU A 22 34.15 22.49 11.82
CA GLU A 22 35.13 21.70 12.57
C GLU A 22 35.77 22.57 13.64
N VAL A 23 35.61 22.19 14.90
CA VAL A 23 36.11 22.94 16.05
C VAL A 23 37.27 22.20 16.69
N TYR A 24 38.36 22.93 16.92
CA TYR A 24 39.55 22.45 17.60
C TYR A 24 39.58 22.95 19.05
N GLU A 25 38.91 22.24 19.95
CA GLU A 25 39.06 22.43 21.39
C GLU A 25 39.75 21.20 22.02
N ARG A 26 40.97 21.40 22.54
CA ARG A 26 41.80 20.37 23.20
C ARG A 26 42.20 19.21 22.27
N LYS A 27 42.15 17.95 22.75
CA LYS A 27 42.88 16.79 22.19
C LYS A 27 42.21 16.09 20.99
N ARG A 28 40.95 16.37 20.65
CA ARG A 28 40.26 15.76 19.50
C ARG A 28 39.34 16.77 18.81
N PRO A 29 39.42 16.94 17.49
CA PRO A 29 38.48 17.78 16.76
C PRO A 29 37.06 17.19 16.84
N TYR A 30 36.07 18.07 16.87
CA TYR A 30 34.65 17.69 16.81
C TYR A 30 33.89 18.63 15.87
N PHE A 31 32.79 18.14 15.31
CA PHE A 31 31.90 18.97 14.50
C PHE A 31 30.85 19.63 15.36
N ARG A 32 30.72 20.95 15.23
CA ARG A 32 29.59 21.71 15.76
C ARG A 32 28.60 21.97 14.64
N TYR A 33 27.32 21.76 14.95
CA TYR A 33 26.22 21.97 14.02
C TYR A 33 25.42 23.20 14.40
N GLY A 34 25.09 24.03 13.42
CA GLY A 34 24.26 25.21 13.56
C GLY A 34 23.13 25.20 12.54
N LEU A 35 21.96 25.72 12.90
CA LEU A 35 20.84 25.81 11.97
C LEU A 35 21.10 26.91 10.94
N LEU A 36 21.10 26.56 9.65
CA LEU A 36 21.23 27.54 8.55
C LEU A 36 19.86 28.05 8.09
N GLN A 37 18.84 27.19 8.15
CA GLN A 37 17.50 27.52 7.69
C GLN A 37 16.52 27.63 8.85
N ARG A 38 15.82 28.75 8.96
CA ARG A 38 14.83 28.96 10.03
C ARG A 38 13.45 28.38 9.70
N LYS A 39 13.22 28.02 8.44
CA LYS A 39 11.94 27.52 7.91
C LYS A 39 12.22 26.50 6.81
N ILE A 40 11.42 25.44 6.78
CA ILE A 40 11.37 24.46 5.70
C ILE A 40 9.99 24.58 5.06
N ALA A 41 9.94 24.67 3.73
CA ALA A 41 8.70 24.57 2.97
C ALA A 41 8.66 23.19 2.30
N ILE A 42 7.54 22.49 2.43
CA ILE A 42 7.30 21.21 1.76
C ILE A 42 6.13 21.45 0.82
N GLU A 43 6.39 21.30 -0.48
CA GLU A 43 5.38 21.30 -1.52
C GLU A 43 5.13 19.86 -1.95
N LEU A 44 3.88 19.41 -1.84
CA LEU A 44 3.47 18.08 -2.23
C LEU A 44 2.38 18.24 -3.29
N ASP A 45 2.67 17.79 -4.50
CA ASP A 45 1.64 17.66 -5.54
C ASP A 45 0.88 16.35 -5.32
N LEU A 46 -0.36 16.47 -4.85
CA LEU A 46 -1.27 15.34 -4.64
C LEU A 46 -2.33 15.26 -5.73
N THR A 47 -2.16 15.97 -6.85
CA THR A 47 -3.14 15.99 -7.96
C THR A 47 -3.39 14.60 -8.52
N SER A 48 -2.37 13.72 -8.50
CA SER A 48 -2.50 12.31 -8.87
C SER A 48 -3.32 11.47 -7.88
N LEU A 49 -3.45 11.91 -6.62
CA LEU A 49 -4.28 11.28 -5.59
C LEU A 49 -5.68 11.88 -5.52
N GLN A 50 -5.91 13.03 -6.16
CA GLN A 50 -7.26 13.51 -6.42
C GLN A 50 -7.88 12.58 -7.45
N ASN A 51 -8.62 11.60 -6.93
CA ASN A 51 -9.56 10.79 -7.69
C ASN A 51 -10.50 11.75 -8.41
N ASN A 52 -10.18 12.06 -9.68
CA ASN A 52 -11.10 12.69 -10.62
C ASN A 52 -12.27 11.73 -10.79
N GLY A 53 -13.27 11.87 -9.91
CA GLY A 53 -14.51 11.09 -9.84
C GLY A 53 -14.35 9.62 -10.21
N LEU A 54 -14.28 8.74 -9.20
CA LEU A 54 -14.39 7.28 -9.37
C LEU A 54 -15.35 6.98 -10.53
N SER A 55 -14.79 6.63 -11.68
CA SER A 55 -15.53 6.72 -12.93
C SER A 55 -16.53 5.59 -12.96
N ALA A 56 -17.71 5.80 -13.57
CA ALA A 56 -18.67 4.71 -13.79
C ALA A 56 -17.98 3.48 -14.43
N GLN A 57 -16.96 3.72 -15.26
CA GLN A 57 -16.13 2.69 -15.87
C GLN A 57 -15.41 1.79 -14.86
N GLN A 58 -14.94 2.31 -13.72
CA GLN A 58 -14.28 1.50 -12.69
C GLN A 58 -15.26 0.60 -11.94
N LEU A 59 -16.50 1.03 -11.75
CA LEU A 59 -17.55 0.22 -11.13
C LEU A 59 -17.98 -0.94 -12.04
N ASP A 60 -17.98 -0.70 -13.35
CA ASP A 60 -18.32 -1.68 -14.37
C ASP A 60 -17.20 -2.71 -14.63
N LEU A 61 -16.00 -2.51 -14.08
CA LEU A 61 -14.89 -3.45 -14.23
C LEU A 61 -15.30 -4.82 -13.70
N LYS A 62 -15.22 -5.83 -14.56
CA LYS A 62 -15.58 -7.20 -14.23
C LYS A 62 -14.35 -7.95 -13.78
N ILE A 63 -14.40 -8.51 -12.56
CA ILE A 63 -13.28 -9.17 -11.91
C ILE A 63 -13.66 -10.57 -11.42
N ARG A 64 -12.65 -11.43 -11.28
CA ARG A 64 -12.72 -12.71 -10.55
C ARG A 64 -11.34 -13.11 -10.05
N GLU A 65 -11.30 -14.11 -9.19
CA GLU A 65 -10.06 -14.75 -8.76
C GLU A 65 -9.34 -15.40 -9.96
N GLN A 66 -8.05 -15.14 -10.09
CA GLN A 66 -7.19 -15.76 -11.08
C GLN A 66 -6.93 -17.23 -10.71
N LYS A 67 -7.10 -18.14 -11.68
CA LYS A 67 -6.80 -19.56 -11.49
C LYS A 67 -5.33 -19.76 -11.15
N ASP A 68 -5.05 -20.62 -10.16
CA ASP A 68 -3.72 -21.03 -9.75
C ASP A 68 -2.79 -19.86 -9.32
N ALA A 69 -3.38 -18.77 -8.81
CA ALA A 69 -2.66 -17.57 -8.36
C ALA A 69 -1.66 -17.81 -7.21
N GLY A 70 -1.73 -18.98 -6.55
CA GLY A 70 -0.89 -19.30 -5.41
C GLY A 70 -1.13 -18.38 -4.20
N ALA A 71 -2.28 -17.70 -4.16
CA ALA A 71 -2.72 -16.87 -3.05
C ALA A 71 -3.46 -17.69 -1.99
N LEU A 72 -3.30 -17.31 -0.72
CA LEU A 72 -4.06 -17.86 0.41
C LEU A 72 -4.92 -16.78 1.03
N PHE A 73 -6.22 -17.05 1.15
CA PHE A 73 -7.19 -16.16 1.76
C PHE A 73 -7.45 -16.62 3.20
N ALA A 74 -7.07 -15.80 4.18
CA ALA A 74 -7.33 -16.07 5.58
C ALA A 74 -8.72 -15.55 5.96
N THR A 75 -9.57 -16.42 6.50
CA THR A 75 -10.90 -16.02 7.00
C THR A 75 -10.80 -15.19 8.28
N ALA A 76 -11.80 -14.35 8.53
CA ALA A 76 -11.98 -13.67 9.80
C ALA A 76 -12.77 -14.56 10.78
N ASN A 77 -12.50 -14.42 12.08
CA ASN A 77 -13.04 -15.35 13.09
C ASN A 77 -14.57 -15.26 13.28
N ASN A 78 -15.24 -14.17 12.86
CA ASN A 78 -16.62 -13.86 13.28
C ASN A 78 -17.55 -13.34 12.16
N ALA A 79 -17.17 -13.38 10.88
CA ALA A 79 -18.00 -12.85 9.79
C ALA A 79 -17.65 -13.51 8.44
N PRO A 80 -18.55 -13.47 7.43
CA PRO A 80 -18.23 -13.76 6.04
C PRO A 80 -17.29 -12.67 5.48
N ALA A 81 -16.04 -12.72 5.92
CA ALA A 81 -15.01 -11.75 5.61
C ALA A 81 -13.63 -12.41 5.66
N LEU A 82 -12.70 -11.84 4.91
CA LEU A 82 -11.30 -12.21 4.92
C LEU A 82 -10.50 -11.23 5.78
N SER A 83 -9.50 -11.73 6.50
CA SER A 83 -8.61 -10.92 7.34
C SER A 83 -7.29 -10.59 6.66
N ALA A 84 -6.84 -11.45 5.74
CA ALA A 84 -5.60 -11.25 4.99
C ALA A 84 -5.57 -12.03 3.69
N VAL A 85 -4.75 -11.57 2.74
CA VAL A 85 -4.34 -12.32 1.55
C VAL A 85 -2.83 -12.51 1.60
N SER A 86 -2.37 -13.76 1.53
CA SER A 86 -0.95 -14.08 1.43
C SER A 86 -0.62 -14.52 0.02
N VAL A 87 0.26 -13.77 -0.64
CA VAL A 87 0.77 -14.08 -1.98
C VAL A 87 2.21 -14.53 -1.85
N PHE A 88 2.58 -15.62 -2.53
CA PHE A 88 3.93 -16.14 -2.45
C PHE A 88 4.68 -15.92 -3.75
N THR A 89 5.91 -15.42 -3.63
CA THR A 89 6.80 -15.17 -4.77
C THR A 89 8.07 -16.01 -4.65
N GLY A 90 8.65 -16.41 -5.79
CA GLY A 90 9.85 -17.24 -5.86
C GLY A 90 9.57 -18.75 -5.77
N GLU A 91 10.62 -19.56 -5.95
CA GLU A 91 10.53 -21.01 -6.12
C GLU A 91 11.22 -21.79 -5.00
N GLY A 92 10.68 -22.97 -4.69
CA GLY A 92 11.25 -23.92 -3.73
C GLY A 92 11.54 -23.30 -2.36
N ARG A 93 12.77 -23.47 -1.87
CA ARG A 93 13.20 -22.96 -0.55
C ARG A 93 13.40 -21.44 -0.49
N LYS A 94 13.32 -20.73 -1.63
CA LYS A 94 13.45 -19.27 -1.70
C LYS A 94 12.10 -18.55 -1.73
N ARG A 95 11.00 -19.29 -1.57
CA ARG A 95 9.64 -18.73 -1.56
C ARG A 95 9.51 -17.69 -0.44
N LYS A 96 9.09 -16.47 -0.80
CA LYS A 96 8.81 -15.38 0.15
C LYS A 96 7.31 -15.13 0.19
N GLU A 97 6.77 -15.09 1.39
CA GLU A 97 5.39 -14.69 1.63
C GLU A 97 5.29 -13.15 1.68
N ARG A 98 4.36 -12.61 0.90
CA ARG A 98 3.87 -11.24 1.02
C ARG A 98 2.45 -11.31 1.56
N ARG A 99 2.29 -11.00 2.85
CA ARG A 99 0.98 -10.94 3.50
C ARG A 99 0.42 -9.53 3.45
N ILE A 100 -0.81 -9.41 2.98
CA ILE A 100 -1.59 -8.17 2.91
C ILE A 100 -2.71 -8.29 3.93
N SER A 101 -2.68 -7.48 4.99
CA SER A 101 -3.79 -7.38 5.94
C SER A 101 -4.91 -6.56 5.33
N LEU A 102 -6.16 -7.02 5.47
CA LEU A 102 -7.33 -6.38 4.88
C LEU A 102 -8.07 -5.54 5.91
N THR A 103 -8.67 -4.44 5.46
CA THR A 103 -9.69 -3.74 6.25
C THR A 103 -10.97 -4.57 6.30
N SER A 104 -11.92 -4.19 7.17
CA SER A 104 -13.21 -4.88 7.26
C SER A 104 -14.02 -4.82 5.96
N ALA A 105 -13.99 -3.70 5.23
CA ALA A 105 -14.71 -3.57 3.96
C ALA A 105 -13.99 -4.33 2.84
N GLN A 106 -12.66 -4.21 2.70
CA GLN A 106 -11.88 -5.05 1.78
C GLN A 106 -12.09 -6.56 2.02
N GLY A 107 -12.07 -6.99 3.28
CA GLY A 107 -12.28 -8.37 3.68
C GLY A 107 -13.66 -8.91 3.29
N ARG A 108 -14.72 -8.11 3.49
CA ARG A 108 -16.08 -8.45 3.07
C ARG A 108 -16.21 -8.47 1.56
N PHE A 109 -15.64 -7.49 0.86
CA PHE A 109 -15.65 -7.42 -0.60
C PHE A 109 -15.02 -8.67 -1.22
N LEU A 110 -13.80 -9.02 -0.81
CA LEU A 110 -13.07 -10.16 -1.36
C LEU A 110 -13.69 -11.51 -0.98
N TYR A 111 -14.44 -11.60 0.12
CA TYR A 111 -15.22 -12.79 0.44
C TYR A 111 -16.28 -13.11 -0.63
N HIS A 112 -16.75 -12.08 -1.35
CA HIS A 112 -17.70 -12.21 -2.46
C HIS A 112 -17.04 -12.20 -3.85
N LEU A 113 -15.70 -12.24 -3.92
CA LEU A 113 -14.98 -12.36 -5.18
C LEU A 113 -15.36 -13.68 -5.89
N PRO A 114 -15.71 -13.66 -7.19
CA PRO A 114 -16.02 -14.89 -7.90
C PRO A 114 -14.81 -15.82 -7.99
N PHE A 115 -15.03 -17.12 -7.75
CA PHE A 115 -14.00 -18.15 -7.93
C PHE A 115 -13.52 -18.24 -9.39
N PRO A 116 -12.34 -18.85 -9.64
CA PRO A 116 -11.75 -18.88 -10.98
C PRO A 116 -12.63 -19.52 -12.08
N ASN A 117 -13.51 -20.44 -11.70
CA ASN A 117 -14.43 -21.12 -12.64
C ASN A 117 -15.79 -20.42 -12.77
N ALA A 118 -16.03 -19.34 -12.03
CA ALA A 118 -17.27 -18.58 -12.10
C ALA A 118 -17.20 -17.51 -13.18
N ALA A 119 -18.37 -16.96 -13.53
CA ALA A 119 -18.46 -15.77 -14.36
C ALA A 119 -17.89 -14.55 -13.62
N PHE A 120 -17.26 -13.64 -14.36
CA PHE A 120 -16.82 -12.37 -13.80
C PHE A 120 -18.02 -11.57 -13.28
N LEU A 121 -17.83 -10.87 -12.17
CA LEU A 121 -18.80 -9.91 -11.62
C LEU A 121 -18.22 -8.51 -11.63
N SER A 122 -19.07 -7.51 -11.82
CA SER A 122 -18.63 -6.11 -11.71
C SER A 122 -18.24 -5.78 -10.27
N ILE A 123 -17.35 -4.79 -10.08
CA ILE A 123 -17.03 -4.27 -8.75
C ILE A 123 -18.30 -3.78 -8.05
N GLN A 124 -19.21 -3.16 -8.79
CA GLN A 124 -20.52 -2.74 -8.27
C GLN A 124 -21.35 -3.91 -7.72
N ASP A 125 -21.46 -5.01 -8.48
CA ASP A 125 -22.23 -6.18 -8.05
C ASP A 125 -21.64 -6.82 -6.78
N ILE A 126 -20.31 -6.86 -6.68
CA ILE A 126 -19.61 -7.41 -5.52
C ILE A 126 -19.82 -6.50 -4.29
N LEU A 127 -19.73 -5.18 -4.45
CA LEU A 127 -20.05 -4.21 -3.39
C LEU A 127 -21.47 -4.38 -2.85
N GLN A 128 -22.44 -4.51 -3.76
CA GLN A 128 -23.84 -4.70 -3.41
C GLN A 128 -24.06 -6.02 -2.67
N LYS A 129 -23.44 -7.13 -3.13
CA LYS A 129 -23.51 -8.44 -2.46
C LYS A 129 -22.87 -8.41 -1.07
N ALA A 130 -21.80 -7.66 -0.90
CA ALA A 130 -21.08 -7.52 0.35
C ALA A 130 -21.74 -6.52 1.34
N GLY A 131 -22.75 -5.78 0.90
CA GLY A 131 -23.40 -4.74 1.70
C GLY A 131 -22.44 -3.62 2.09
N ILE A 132 -21.57 -3.21 1.17
CA ILE A 132 -20.55 -2.18 1.40
C ILE A 132 -21.00 -0.86 0.78
N GLU A 133 -20.89 0.22 1.54
CA GLU A 133 -21.23 1.57 1.08
C GLU A 133 -20.20 2.11 0.09
N MET A 134 -20.63 3.01 -0.79
CA MET A 134 -19.80 3.60 -1.85
C MET A 134 -18.61 4.41 -1.31
N ASP A 135 -18.67 4.87 -0.06
CA ASP A 135 -17.58 5.59 0.62
C ASP A 135 -16.31 4.74 0.74
N TYR A 136 -16.43 3.40 0.69
CA TYR A 136 -15.30 2.48 0.69
C TYR A 136 -14.75 2.18 -0.72
N LEU A 137 -15.35 2.70 -1.79
CA LEU A 137 -14.97 2.34 -3.16
C LEU A 137 -13.48 2.60 -3.44
N ALA A 138 -12.91 3.70 -2.94
CA ALA A 138 -11.49 4.00 -3.12
C ALA A 138 -10.58 2.90 -2.56
N GLU A 139 -10.81 2.46 -1.31
CA GLU A 139 -9.99 1.38 -0.71
C GLU A 139 -10.22 0.01 -1.37
N ILE A 140 -11.40 -0.19 -1.98
CA ILE A 140 -11.72 -1.40 -2.75
C ILE A 140 -10.97 -1.40 -4.08
N LEU A 141 -10.96 -0.29 -4.80
CA LEU A 141 -10.17 -0.17 -6.04
C LEU A 141 -8.69 -0.32 -5.77
N ASP A 142 -8.18 0.22 -4.66
CA ASP A 142 -6.78 0.06 -4.27
C ASP A 142 -6.42 -1.40 -4.07
N ILE A 143 -7.22 -2.17 -3.31
CA ILE A 143 -6.93 -3.59 -3.10
C ILE A 143 -7.09 -4.41 -4.38
N VAL A 144 -8.09 -4.10 -5.22
CA VAL A 144 -8.27 -4.75 -6.52
C VAL A 144 -7.06 -4.50 -7.42
N ASN A 145 -6.55 -3.27 -7.49
CA ASN A 145 -5.37 -2.92 -8.26
C ASN A 145 -4.13 -3.67 -7.77
N ILE A 146 -3.89 -3.70 -6.45
CA ILE A 146 -2.78 -4.43 -5.85
C ILE A 146 -2.87 -5.92 -6.18
N LEU A 147 -4.04 -6.55 -6.01
CA LEU A 147 -4.22 -7.97 -6.27
C LEU A 147 -4.17 -8.32 -7.76
N THR A 148 -4.57 -7.40 -8.64
CA THR A 148 -4.40 -7.54 -10.10
C THR A 148 -2.92 -7.51 -10.48
N GLN A 149 -2.15 -6.56 -9.94
CA GLN A 149 -0.70 -6.47 -10.16
C GLN A 149 0.06 -7.71 -9.64
N LEU A 150 -0.47 -8.35 -8.59
CA LEU A 150 0.07 -9.59 -8.03
C LEU A 150 -0.43 -10.86 -8.74
N GLY A 151 -1.28 -10.74 -9.77
CA GLY A 151 -1.83 -11.88 -10.51
C GLY A 151 -2.82 -12.73 -9.70
N VAL A 152 -3.44 -12.16 -8.66
CA VAL A 152 -4.46 -12.82 -7.84
C VAL A 152 -5.86 -12.58 -8.38
N ILE A 153 -6.09 -11.43 -9.00
CA ILE A 153 -7.35 -11.07 -9.64
C ILE A 153 -7.10 -10.90 -11.13
N GLU A 154 -8.00 -11.44 -11.95
CA GLU A 154 -8.07 -11.09 -13.36
C GLU A 154 -9.23 -10.13 -13.62
N VAL A 155 -9.00 -9.24 -14.57
CA VAL A 155 -9.93 -8.20 -15.00
C VAL A 155 -10.32 -8.49 -16.44
N ASN A 156 -11.62 -8.52 -16.72
CA ASN A 156 -12.13 -8.56 -18.07
C ASN A 156 -12.58 -7.16 -18.47
N SER A 157 -11.82 -6.52 -19.35
CA SER A 157 -12.21 -5.27 -20.00
C SER A 157 -12.91 -5.65 -21.30
N ASN A 158 -14.23 -5.49 -21.35
CA ASN A 158 -14.97 -5.51 -22.61
C ASN A 158 -14.65 -4.25 -23.43
#